data_AF-A0A1F9EZ36-F1
#
_entry.id   AF-A0A1F9EZ36-F1
#
_cell.length_a   1.000
_cell.length_b   1.000
_cell.length_c   1.000
_cell.angle_alpha   90.00
_cell.angle_beta   90.00
_cell.angle_gamma   90.00
#
_symmetry.space_group_name_H-M   'P 1'
#
loop_
_entity.id
_entity.type
_entity.pdbx_description
1 polymer ?
#
loop_
_entity_poly.entity_id
_entity_poly.type
_entity_poly.pdbx_seq_one_letter_code
_entity_poly.pdbx_strand_id
1 'polypeptide(L)'
;MGEEARRRFRGGVLVDLPHTDIAGRVKQTQALLADGAKVIFEASFLHRGVFAAVDVLQRGGRGWQLIEVKSSTGPKPEHYLDVAVQRWVTRGAGVDVQRAYVMHLSPECRYPDLSNLFARADVTKEVSALEQEMEDEVEAQLAMLAGRLPKVAAGTDCEKPYLCPFFDRCHGEVPAHHISALYSARKKADAYMSAGVESLRDLDEGSVSSEIHKRQIRAAKTNRTIVEPGLRAALAKLRAPLGFLDFETVGFAIPRYQACKPWTAVAAQASIHVEVEGELVHHEHLATGAEDPRPALARFVIDGLRGARTILCWHAQFELQRLEEIGQAYPRLAKGIADVRGRIVDLLPIVRDHVYHPDFNGSFSLKAVAVVADRRPRSSRPETPDGLRVGAR
;
A
#
# COMPACT_ATOMS: atom_id res chain seq x y z
N MET A 1 2.76 -12.42 13.85
CA MET A 1 1.29 -12.37 13.72
C MET A 1 0.66 -13.71 14.07
N GLY A 2 0.90 -14.78 13.30
CA GLY A 2 0.36 -16.11 13.60
C GLY A 2 0.67 -16.59 15.02
N GLU A 3 1.91 -16.47 15.47
CA GLU A 3 2.29 -16.78 16.87
C GLU A 3 1.46 -16.05 17.93
N GLU A 4 1.21 -14.75 17.74
CA GLU A 4 0.44 -13.94 18.68
C GLU A 4 -1.05 -14.30 18.65
N ALA A 5 -1.59 -14.66 17.47
CA ALA A 5 -2.95 -15.17 17.35
C ALA A 5 -3.11 -16.52 18.06
N ARG A 6 -2.13 -17.43 17.93
CA ARG A 6 -2.14 -18.75 18.60
C ARG A 6 -2.22 -18.63 20.13
N ARG A 7 -1.55 -17.63 20.72
CA ARG A 7 -1.62 -17.36 22.18
C ARG A 7 -3.05 -17.07 22.68
N ARG A 8 -3.99 -16.74 21.79
CA ARG A 8 -5.42 -16.53 22.13
C ARG A 8 -6.20 -17.83 22.33
N PHE A 9 -5.61 -18.98 22.04
CA PHE A 9 -6.27 -20.27 22.16
C PHE A 9 -5.51 -21.17 23.14
N ARG A 10 -6.18 -21.53 24.24
CA ARG A 10 -5.59 -22.41 25.25
C ARG A 10 -5.54 -23.86 24.76
N GLY A 11 -4.42 -24.52 24.99
CA GLY A 11 -4.25 -25.96 24.70
C GLY A 11 -4.24 -26.31 23.21
N GLY A 12 -3.93 -25.37 22.33
CA GLY A 12 -3.79 -25.65 20.89
C GLY A 12 -2.48 -26.32 20.55
N VAL A 13 -2.53 -27.21 19.56
CA VAL A 13 -1.36 -27.96 19.06
C VAL A 13 -1.04 -27.51 17.64
N LEU A 14 0.23 -27.21 17.36
CA LEU A 14 0.69 -26.79 16.05
C LEU A 14 1.07 -27.99 15.18
N VAL A 15 0.62 -28.00 13.93
CA VAL A 15 1.15 -28.88 12.87
C VAL A 15 2.49 -28.32 12.41
N ASP A 16 3.55 -28.70 13.12
CA ASP A 16 4.91 -28.14 12.97
C ASP A 16 5.77 -28.97 12.01
N LEU A 17 5.39 -28.94 10.74
CA LEU A 17 6.12 -29.56 9.63
C LEU A 17 6.35 -28.53 8.50
N PRO A 18 7.39 -28.69 7.66
CA PRO A 18 7.66 -27.78 6.55
C PRO A 18 6.42 -27.59 5.65
N HIS A 19 6.17 -26.36 5.19
CA HIS A 19 5.00 -26.06 4.34
C HIS A 19 4.95 -26.88 3.03
N THR A 20 6.10 -27.38 2.57
CA THR A 20 6.20 -28.25 1.39
C THR A 20 5.83 -29.70 1.66
N ASP A 21 5.79 -30.15 2.93
CA ASP A 21 5.40 -31.52 3.29
C ASP A 21 3.88 -31.64 3.44
N ILE A 22 3.18 -31.54 2.30
CA ILE A 22 1.71 -31.61 2.25
C ILE A 22 1.19 -32.90 2.88
N ALA A 23 1.76 -34.05 2.51
CA ALA A 23 1.31 -35.35 2.97
C ALA A 23 1.53 -35.54 4.48
N GLY A 24 2.70 -35.16 5.00
CA GLY A 24 3.00 -35.24 6.43
C GLY A 24 2.09 -34.33 7.26
N ARG A 25 1.82 -33.11 6.79
CA ARG A 25 0.93 -32.16 7.47
C ARG A 25 -0.52 -32.65 7.55
N VAL A 26 -1.04 -33.23 6.46
CA VAL A 26 -2.38 -33.84 6.46
C VAL A 26 -2.43 -35.02 7.43
N LYS A 27 -1.43 -35.91 7.40
CA LYS A 27 -1.35 -37.07 8.29
C LYS A 27 -1.29 -36.67 9.76
N GLN A 28 -0.47 -35.65 10.10
CA GLN A 28 -0.37 -35.15 11.47
C GLN A 28 -1.69 -34.51 11.92
N THR A 29 -2.37 -33.77 11.05
CA THR A 29 -3.70 -33.20 11.35
C THR A 29 -4.71 -34.29 11.66
N GLN A 30 -4.74 -35.37 10.87
CA GLN A 30 -5.62 -36.52 11.12
C GLN A 30 -5.34 -37.20 12.46
N ALA A 31 -4.07 -37.39 12.81
CA ALA A 31 -3.68 -37.95 14.11
C ALA A 31 -4.16 -37.07 15.27
N LEU A 32 -3.97 -35.74 15.20
CA LEU A 32 -4.42 -34.80 16.22
C LEU A 32 -5.96 -34.79 16.37
N LEU A 33 -6.69 -34.92 15.26
CA LEU A 33 -8.15 -35.05 15.28
C LEU A 33 -8.58 -36.35 15.97
N ALA A 34 -7.93 -37.47 15.67
CA ALA A 34 -8.20 -38.78 16.28
C ALA A 34 -7.87 -38.79 17.79
N ASP A 35 -6.80 -38.11 18.20
CA ASP A 35 -6.39 -37.95 19.59
C ASP A 35 -7.29 -36.98 20.39
N GLY A 36 -8.30 -36.40 19.73
CA GLY A 36 -9.34 -35.61 20.38
C GLY A 36 -8.94 -34.16 20.68
N ALA A 37 -7.91 -33.64 20.00
CA ALA A 37 -7.46 -32.25 20.12
C ALA A 37 -8.64 -31.27 19.97
N LYS A 38 -8.64 -30.21 20.78
CA LYS A 38 -9.72 -29.20 20.76
C LYS A 38 -9.37 -27.99 19.93
N VAL A 39 -8.09 -27.72 19.72
CA VAL A 39 -7.59 -26.64 18.88
C VAL A 39 -6.36 -27.18 18.15
N ILE A 40 -6.36 -27.05 16.83
CA ILE A 40 -5.24 -27.41 15.96
C ILE A 40 -4.88 -26.16 15.18
N PHE A 41 -3.61 -25.75 15.24
CA PHE A 41 -3.10 -24.66 14.43
C PHE A 41 -2.49 -25.22 13.16
N GLU A 42 -2.67 -24.48 12.06
CA GLU A 42 -2.16 -24.88 10.74
C GLU A 42 -2.72 -26.24 10.28
N ALA A 43 -3.95 -26.56 10.69
CA ALA A 43 -4.63 -27.82 10.39
C ALA A 43 -4.76 -27.98 8.87
N SER A 44 -4.20 -29.06 8.34
CA SER A 44 -3.98 -29.21 6.91
C SER A 44 -4.85 -30.33 6.34
N PHE A 45 -5.48 -30.04 5.20
CA PHE A 45 -6.46 -30.92 4.54
C PHE A 45 -6.20 -31.00 3.04
N LEU A 46 -6.60 -32.11 2.43
CA LEU A 46 -6.55 -32.34 0.99
C LEU A 46 -7.91 -32.87 0.53
N HIS A 47 -8.49 -32.23 -0.48
CA HIS A 47 -9.74 -32.67 -1.09
C HIS A 47 -9.70 -32.40 -2.59
N ARG A 48 -9.98 -33.42 -3.41
CA ARG A 48 -10.00 -33.32 -4.89
C ARG A 48 -8.77 -32.61 -5.50
N GLY A 49 -7.59 -32.89 -4.97
CA GLY A 49 -6.33 -32.28 -5.46
C GLY A 49 -6.07 -30.85 -5.00
N VAL A 50 -6.97 -30.26 -4.20
CA VAL A 50 -6.80 -28.95 -3.57
C VAL A 50 -6.33 -29.13 -2.14
N PHE A 51 -5.22 -28.48 -1.80
CA PHE A 51 -4.66 -28.43 -0.47
C PHE A 51 -5.05 -27.14 0.24
N ALA A 52 -5.44 -27.24 1.51
CA ALA A 52 -5.68 -26.09 2.37
C ALA A 52 -5.04 -26.31 3.74
N ALA A 53 -4.35 -25.27 4.23
CA ALA A 53 -3.93 -25.16 5.62
C ALA A 53 -4.77 -24.07 6.30
N VAL A 54 -5.47 -24.45 7.36
CA VAL A 54 -6.32 -23.58 8.17
C VAL A 54 -5.50 -23.04 9.33
N ASP A 55 -5.45 -21.72 9.52
CA ASP A 55 -4.70 -21.09 10.61
C ASP A 55 -5.10 -21.63 11.99
N VAL A 56 -6.40 -21.66 12.29
CA VAL A 56 -6.93 -22.26 13.53
C VAL A 56 -8.21 -23.06 13.27
N LEU A 57 -8.16 -24.34 13.60
CA LEU A 57 -9.32 -25.22 13.66
C LEU A 57 -9.67 -25.50 15.13
N GLN A 58 -10.81 -24.98 15.59
CA GLN A 58 -11.24 -25.03 16.98
C GLN A 58 -12.56 -25.80 17.14
N ARG A 59 -12.64 -26.69 18.13
CA ARG A 59 -13.89 -27.38 18.44
C ARG A 59 -14.88 -26.40 19.08
N GLY A 60 -16.03 -26.22 18.43
CA GLY A 60 -17.16 -25.45 18.94
C GLY A 60 -18.23 -26.34 19.59
N GLY A 61 -19.36 -25.73 19.96
CA GLY A 61 -20.45 -26.45 20.64
C GLY A 61 -21.23 -27.45 19.78
N ARG A 62 -21.32 -27.21 18.46
CA ARG A 62 -22.08 -28.06 17.50
C ARG A 62 -21.24 -28.70 16.41
N GLY A 63 -19.92 -28.47 16.41
CA GLY A 63 -19.00 -28.90 15.36
C GLY A 63 -17.74 -28.04 15.39
N TRP A 64 -16.92 -28.13 14.34
CA TRP A 64 -15.69 -27.36 14.23
C TRP A 64 -15.95 -25.92 13.80
N GLN A 65 -15.05 -25.04 14.22
CA GLN A 65 -14.95 -23.65 13.84
C GLN A 65 -13.62 -23.46 13.12
N LEU A 66 -13.70 -22.90 11.92
CA LEU A 66 -12.55 -22.54 11.11
C LEU A 66 -12.28 -21.04 11.29
N ILE A 67 -11.04 -20.66 11.58
CA ILE A 67 -10.66 -19.27 11.83
C ILE A 67 -9.43 -18.96 10.99
N GLU A 68 -9.58 -18.03 10.05
CA GLU A 68 -8.50 -17.47 9.25
C GLU A 68 -7.97 -16.19 9.89
N VAL A 69 -6.66 -16.09 10.08
CA VAL A 69 -5.99 -14.98 10.78
C VAL A 69 -5.39 -14.02 9.75
N LYS A 70 -5.93 -12.81 9.71
CA LYS A 70 -5.43 -11.73 8.84
C LYS A 70 -4.80 -10.61 9.65
N SER A 71 -3.77 -10.00 9.07
CA SER A 71 -3.14 -8.79 9.62
C SER A 71 -3.90 -7.51 9.26
N SER A 72 -5.02 -7.59 8.55
CA SER A 72 -5.89 -6.45 8.28
C SER A 72 -6.60 -5.96 9.55
N THR A 73 -7.19 -4.76 9.51
CA THR A 73 -8.02 -4.23 10.61
C THR A 73 -9.50 -4.58 10.47
N GLY A 74 -9.84 -5.51 9.57
CA GLY A 74 -11.20 -5.94 9.27
C GLY A 74 -11.22 -6.99 8.15
N PRO A 75 -12.33 -7.71 7.97
CA PRO A 75 -12.52 -8.59 6.82
C PRO A 75 -12.52 -7.82 5.50
N LYS A 76 -12.08 -8.47 4.43
CA LYS A 76 -12.07 -7.94 3.07
C LYS A 76 -12.65 -8.99 2.12
N PRO A 77 -13.16 -8.61 0.93
CA PRO A 77 -13.77 -9.55 -0.01
C PRO A 77 -12.87 -10.76 -0.33
N GLU A 78 -11.57 -10.54 -0.55
CA GLU A 78 -10.61 -11.60 -0.83
C GLU A 78 -10.48 -12.61 0.31
N HIS A 79 -10.69 -12.21 1.57
CA HIS A 79 -10.63 -13.12 2.72
C HIS A 79 -11.80 -14.10 2.73
N TYR A 80 -12.96 -13.74 2.17
CA TYR A 80 -14.11 -14.65 2.13
C TYR A 80 -13.85 -15.82 1.18
N LEU A 81 -13.15 -15.56 0.07
CA LEU A 81 -12.73 -16.61 -0.87
C LEU A 81 -11.70 -17.54 -0.23
N ASP A 82 -10.68 -17.00 0.46
CA ASP A 82 -9.70 -17.81 1.20
C ASP A 82 -10.39 -18.79 2.16
N VAL A 83 -11.31 -18.25 2.98
CA VAL A 83 -12.06 -19.03 3.97
C VAL A 83 -13.00 -20.03 3.29
N ALA A 84 -13.61 -19.69 2.16
CA ALA A 84 -14.51 -20.58 1.43
C ALA A 84 -13.76 -21.79 0.85
N VAL A 85 -12.61 -21.58 0.22
CA VAL A 85 -11.76 -22.69 -0.27
C VAL A 85 -11.33 -23.56 0.91
N GLN A 86 -10.83 -22.96 1.99
CA GLN A 86 -10.39 -23.71 3.16
C GLN A 86 -11.54 -24.53 3.78
N ARG A 87 -12.73 -23.95 3.91
CA ARG A 87 -13.90 -24.63 4.49
C ARG A 87 -14.39 -25.75 3.58
N TRP A 88 -14.44 -25.54 2.26
CA TRP A 88 -14.79 -26.56 1.28
C TRP A 88 -13.82 -27.75 1.33
N VAL A 89 -12.51 -27.51 1.31
CA VAL A 89 -11.49 -28.57 1.43
C VAL A 89 -11.62 -29.31 2.76
N THR A 90 -11.78 -28.58 3.87
CA THR A 90 -11.87 -29.16 5.22
C THR A 90 -13.12 -30.05 5.37
N ARG A 91 -14.28 -29.59 4.87
CA ARG A 91 -15.53 -30.38 4.87
C ARG A 91 -15.45 -31.57 3.93
N GLY A 92 -14.86 -31.39 2.74
CA GLY A 92 -14.62 -32.47 1.78
C GLY A 92 -13.65 -33.54 2.31
N ALA A 93 -12.79 -33.19 3.27
CA ALA A 93 -11.94 -34.11 4.01
C ALA A 93 -12.66 -34.79 5.21
N GLY A 94 -13.96 -34.58 5.37
CA GLY A 94 -14.79 -35.23 6.39
C GLY A 94 -14.87 -34.51 7.75
N VAL A 95 -14.36 -33.28 7.85
CA VAL A 95 -14.44 -32.49 9.09
C VAL A 95 -15.66 -31.57 9.07
N ASP A 96 -16.57 -31.75 10.02
CA ASP A 96 -17.80 -30.96 10.11
C ASP A 96 -17.56 -29.53 10.62
N VAL A 97 -17.35 -28.57 9.70
CA VAL A 97 -17.14 -27.15 9.99
C VAL A 97 -18.47 -26.37 9.96
N GLN A 98 -18.92 -25.98 11.15
CA GLN A 98 -20.21 -25.32 11.38
C GLN A 98 -20.13 -23.80 11.35
N ARG A 99 -18.96 -23.23 11.68
CA ARG A 99 -18.74 -21.78 11.68
C ARG A 99 -17.40 -21.44 11.05
N ALA A 100 -17.36 -20.30 10.40
CA ALA A 100 -16.15 -19.74 9.81
C ALA A 100 -15.97 -18.29 10.30
N TYR A 101 -14.75 -17.94 10.66
CA TYR A 101 -14.40 -16.63 11.16
C TYR A 101 -13.18 -16.06 10.45
N VAL A 102 -13.18 -14.75 10.26
CA VAL A 102 -11.95 -13.99 10.00
C VAL A 102 -11.53 -13.34 11.32
N MET A 103 -10.41 -13.78 11.88
CA MET A 103 -9.72 -13.09 12.97
C MET A 103 -8.86 -11.98 12.37
N HIS A 104 -9.07 -10.75 12.82
CA HIS A 104 -8.36 -9.58 12.31
C HIS A 104 -7.88 -8.70 13.46
N LEU A 105 -7.01 -7.74 13.16
CA LEU A 105 -6.56 -6.77 14.14
C LEU A 105 -7.69 -5.81 14.49
N SER A 106 -7.85 -5.50 15.78
CA SER A 106 -8.82 -4.53 16.23
C SER A 106 -8.34 -3.11 15.93
N PRO A 107 -9.12 -2.29 15.18
CA PRO A 107 -8.77 -0.88 14.96
C PRO A 107 -8.84 -0.05 16.24
N GLU A 108 -9.43 -0.58 17.32
CA GLU A 108 -9.53 0.03 18.65
C GLU A 108 -8.37 -0.34 19.58
N CYS A 109 -7.54 -1.32 19.21
CA CYS A 109 -6.37 -1.66 20.01
C CYS A 109 -5.36 -0.50 20.04
N ARG A 110 -4.80 -0.23 21.22
CA ARG A 110 -3.79 0.81 21.45
C ARG A 110 -2.72 0.28 22.40
N TYR A 111 -1.46 0.33 21.97
CA TYR A 111 -0.34 -0.04 22.85
C TYR A 111 -0.25 0.93 24.05
N PRO A 112 0.07 0.43 25.27
CA PRO A 112 0.61 -0.90 25.59
C PRO A 112 -0.44 -1.99 25.84
N ASP A 113 -1.72 -1.65 25.92
CA ASP A 113 -2.76 -2.65 26.15
C ASP A 113 -3.12 -3.38 24.84
N LEU A 114 -2.57 -4.60 24.71
CA LEU A 114 -2.83 -5.49 23.59
C LEU A 114 -3.92 -6.54 23.89
N SER A 115 -4.64 -6.42 25.02
CA SER A 115 -5.67 -7.40 25.41
C SER A 115 -6.75 -7.55 24.33
N ASN A 116 -7.12 -6.46 23.66
CA ASN A 116 -8.08 -6.41 22.56
C ASN A 116 -7.44 -6.41 21.15
N LEU A 117 -6.18 -6.83 21.00
CA LEU A 117 -5.46 -6.82 19.71
C LEU A 117 -6.20 -7.51 18.58
N PHE A 118 -6.89 -8.62 18.86
CA PHE A 118 -7.65 -9.37 17.88
C PHE A 118 -9.16 -9.22 18.07
N ALA A 119 -9.87 -9.06 16.97
CA ALA A 119 -11.31 -9.20 16.85
C ALA A 119 -11.65 -10.38 15.92
N ARG A 120 -12.88 -10.88 15.98
CA ARG A 120 -13.37 -11.96 15.11
C ARG A 120 -14.65 -11.51 14.43
N ALA A 121 -14.70 -11.64 13.11
CA ALA A 121 -15.93 -11.50 12.34
C ALA A 121 -16.45 -12.89 11.98
N ASP A 122 -17.72 -13.18 12.27
CA ASP A 122 -18.40 -14.37 11.76
C ASP A 122 -18.73 -14.13 10.28
N VAL A 123 -18.14 -14.94 9.41
CA VAL A 123 -18.30 -14.85 7.96
C VAL A 123 -19.01 -16.08 7.39
N THR A 124 -19.66 -16.87 8.27
CA THR A 124 -20.22 -18.17 7.90
C THR A 124 -21.25 -18.03 6.78
N LYS A 125 -22.06 -16.96 6.78
CA LYS A 125 -23.13 -16.78 5.79
C LYS A 125 -22.55 -16.45 4.41
N GLU A 126 -21.62 -15.50 4.37
CA GLU A 126 -20.93 -15.03 3.18
C GLU A 126 -20.15 -16.18 2.53
N VAL A 127 -19.41 -16.93 3.35
CA VAL A 127 -18.64 -18.10 2.92
C VAL A 127 -19.55 -19.22 2.42
N SER A 128 -20.67 -19.50 3.09
CA SER A 128 -21.58 -20.57 2.66
C SER A 128 -22.19 -20.31 1.27
N ALA A 129 -22.34 -19.05 0.87
CA ALA A 129 -22.80 -18.71 -0.47
C ALA A 129 -21.71 -19.00 -1.51
N LEU A 130 -20.47 -18.59 -1.24
CA LEU A 130 -19.32 -18.84 -2.12
C LEU A 130 -19.00 -20.34 -2.27
N GLU A 131 -19.21 -21.13 -1.22
CA GLU A 131 -19.01 -22.58 -1.25
C GLU A 131 -19.90 -23.31 -2.26
N GLN A 132 -21.06 -22.75 -2.65
CA GLN A 132 -21.99 -23.40 -3.57
C GLN A 132 -21.41 -23.54 -4.99
N GLU A 133 -20.57 -22.60 -5.38
CA GLU A 133 -19.94 -22.55 -6.71
C GLU A 133 -18.51 -23.12 -6.69
N MET A 134 -18.02 -23.54 -5.51
CA MET A 134 -16.61 -23.89 -5.31
C MET A 134 -16.18 -25.14 -6.08
N GLU A 135 -17.05 -26.14 -6.16
CA GLU A 135 -16.76 -27.37 -6.91
C GLU A 135 -16.53 -27.06 -8.39
N ASP A 136 -17.48 -26.35 -9.00
CA ASP A 136 -17.42 -25.97 -10.43
C ASP A 136 -16.22 -25.06 -10.71
N GLU A 137 -15.93 -24.11 -9.82
CA GLU A 137 -14.79 -23.20 -9.96
C GLU A 137 -13.44 -23.95 -9.85
N VAL A 138 -13.31 -24.88 -8.90
CA VAL A 138 -12.11 -25.72 -8.77
C VAL A 138 -11.91 -26.59 -10.02
N GLU A 139 -12.96 -27.23 -10.52
CA GLU A 139 -12.89 -28.03 -11.74
C GLU A 139 -12.48 -27.16 -12.94
N ALA A 140 -13.08 -25.97 -13.09
CA ALA A 140 -12.74 -25.03 -14.16
C ALA A 140 -11.28 -24.55 -14.08
N GLN A 141 -10.79 -24.20 -12.88
CA GLN A 141 -9.41 -23.76 -12.68
C GLN A 141 -8.40 -24.88 -12.94
N LEU A 142 -8.66 -26.11 -12.48
CA LEU A 142 -7.80 -27.25 -12.75
C LEU A 142 -7.75 -27.58 -14.26
N ALA A 143 -8.89 -27.50 -14.95
CA ALA A 143 -8.94 -27.66 -16.40
C ALA A 143 -8.15 -26.57 -17.14
N MET A 144 -8.24 -25.31 -16.68
CA MET A 144 -7.47 -24.20 -17.21
C MET A 144 -5.96 -24.41 -17.00
N LEU A 145 -5.54 -24.83 -15.81
CA LEU A 145 -4.13 -25.08 -15.48
C LEU A 145 -3.53 -26.23 -16.30
N ALA A 146 -4.32 -27.24 -16.65
CA ALA A 146 -3.88 -28.35 -17.52
C ALA A 146 -3.82 -27.95 -19.02
N GLY A 147 -4.41 -26.81 -19.38
CA GLY A 147 -4.54 -26.34 -20.74
C GLY A 147 -3.35 -25.53 -21.26
N ARG A 148 -3.57 -24.86 -22.40
CA ARG A 148 -2.63 -23.87 -22.95
C ARG A 148 -2.88 -22.50 -22.30
N LEU A 149 -1.88 -21.62 -22.39
CA LEU A 149 -2.02 -20.22 -21.98
C LEU A 149 -3.30 -19.61 -22.57
N PRO A 150 -4.20 -19.04 -21.73
CA PRO A 150 -5.48 -18.51 -22.20
C PRO A 150 -5.27 -17.29 -23.10
N LYS A 151 -6.13 -17.15 -24.12
CA LYS A 151 -6.13 -16.00 -25.04
C LYS A 151 -7.10 -14.93 -24.54
N VAL A 152 -6.69 -14.21 -23.49
CA VAL A 152 -7.48 -13.12 -22.88
C VAL A 152 -6.66 -11.85 -22.93
N ALA A 153 -7.29 -10.72 -23.28
CA ALA A 153 -6.63 -9.43 -23.28
C ALA A 153 -6.31 -8.97 -21.85
N ALA A 154 -5.15 -8.35 -21.65
CA ALA A 154 -4.79 -7.76 -20.38
C ALA A 154 -5.76 -6.61 -20.04
N GLY A 155 -6.14 -6.49 -18.77
CA GLY A 155 -7.25 -5.64 -18.36
C GLY A 155 -7.10 -5.12 -16.94
N THR A 156 -8.17 -4.52 -16.41
CA THR A 156 -8.15 -3.91 -15.06
C THR A 156 -7.98 -4.92 -13.94
N ASP A 157 -8.21 -6.20 -14.21
CA ASP A 157 -8.00 -7.29 -13.26
C ASP A 157 -6.52 -7.54 -12.97
N CYS A 158 -5.61 -7.09 -13.86
CA CYS A 158 -4.18 -7.19 -13.66
C CYS A 158 -3.65 -6.26 -12.55
N GLU A 159 -4.46 -5.34 -12.03
CA GLU A 159 -4.07 -4.40 -10.98
C GLU A 159 -4.75 -4.70 -9.62
N LYS A 160 -5.67 -5.67 -9.57
CA LYS A 160 -6.56 -5.89 -8.41
C LYS A 160 -6.59 -7.36 -7.97
N PRO A 161 -6.71 -7.63 -6.65
CA PRO A 161 -6.53 -6.70 -5.53
C PRO A 161 -5.05 -6.28 -5.33
N TYR A 162 -4.14 -6.95 -6.02
CA TYR A 162 -2.71 -6.65 -6.07
C TYR A 162 -2.25 -6.60 -7.52
N LEU A 163 -1.13 -5.92 -7.77
CA LEU A 163 -0.52 -5.90 -9.09
C LEU A 163 -0.12 -7.33 -9.50
N CYS A 164 -0.58 -7.77 -10.67
CA CYS A 164 -0.24 -9.05 -11.25
C CYS A 164 1.29 -9.15 -11.44
N PRO A 165 1.95 -10.24 -10.99
CA PRO A 165 3.39 -10.42 -11.17
C PRO A 165 3.81 -10.55 -12.65
N PHE A 166 2.85 -10.74 -13.56
CA PHE A 166 3.06 -10.80 -15.00
C PHE A 166 2.54 -9.56 -15.75
N PHE A 167 2.26 -8.46 -15.04
CA PHE A 167 1.72 -7.24 -15.64
C PHE A 167 2.52 -6.80 -16.88
N ASP A 168 3.83 -6.64 -16.76
CA ASP A 168 4.69 -6.18 -17.85
C ASP A 168 4.71 -7.13 -19.04
N ARG A 169 4.68 -8.45 -18.78
CA ARG A 169 4.64 -9.48 -19.82
C ARG A 169 3.36 -9.39 -20.66
N CYS A 170 2.23 -9.08 -20.02
CA CYS A 170 0.91 -9.10 -20.67
C CYS A 170 0.51 -7.75 -21.26
N HIS A 171 0.95 -6.63 -20.68
CA HIS A 171 0.58 -5.28 -21.12
C HIS A 171 1.53 -4.69 -22.18
N GLY A 172 2.77 -5.21 -22.32
CA GLY A 172 3.75 -4.69 -23.28
C GLY A 172 4.21 -3.26 -22.96
N GLU A 173 5.05 -2.68 -23.84
CA GLU A 173 5.46 -1.28 -23.70
C GLU A 173 4.34 -0.33 -24.16
N VAL A 174 3.92 0.58 -23.27
CA VAL A 174 2.98 1.64 -23.63
C VAL A 174 3.73 2.72 -24.43
N PRO A 175 3.26 3.08 -25.65
CA PRO A 175 3.90 4.12 -26.45
C PRO A 175 3.97 5.49 -25.73
N ALA A 176 4.96 6.30 -26.09
CA ALA A 176 5.09 7.66 -25.55
C ALA A 176 3.83 8.51 -25.86
N HIS A 177 3.36 9.26 -24.87
CA HIS A 177 2.13 10.08 -24.95
C HIS A 177 0.86 9.30 -25.30
N HIS A 178 0.81 7.99 -25.00
CA HIS A 178 -0.42 7.22 -25.11
C HIS A 178 -1.55 7.86 -24.27
N ILE A 179 -2.78 7.75 -24.74
CA ILE A 179 -3.96 8.38 -24.15
C ILE A 179 -4.24 7.93 -22.70
N SER A 180 -3.77 6.74 -22.31
CA SER A 180 -3.83 6.25 -20.92
C SER A 180 -3.03 7.11 -19.93
N ALA A 181 -2.08 7.92 -20.40
CA ALA A 181 -1.33 8.89 -19.61
C ALA A 181 -2.09 10.20 -19.35
N LEU A 182 -3.37 10.31 -19.75
CA LEU A 182 -4.18 11.47 -19.42
C LEU A 182 -4.39 11.56 -17.90
N TYR A 183 -3.93 12.66 -17.29
CA TYR A 183 -3.82 12.81 -15.85
C TYR A 183 -5.18 12.62 -15.15
N SER A 184 -5.22 11.68 -14.20
CA SER A 184 -6.41 11.38 -13.37
C SER A 184 -7.70 11.19 -14.19
N ALA A 185 -7.60 10.63 -15.40
CA ALA A 185 -8.70 10.58 -16.36
C ALA A 185 -8.88 9.22 -17.03
N ARG A 186 -8.65 8.11 -16.29
CA ARG A 186 -8.73 6.74 -16.83
C ARG A 186 -10.01 6.46 -17.61
N LYS A 187 -11.19 6.78 -17.05
CA LYS A 187 -12.48 6.61 -17.74
C LYS A 187 -12.57 7.36 -19.07
N LYS A 188 -11.98 8.56 -19.16
CA LYS A 188 -11.95 9.33 -20.41
C LYS A 188 -10.97 8.70 -21.38
N ALA A 189 -9.81 8.26 -20.92
CA ALA A 189 -8.85 7.54 -21.73
C ALA A 189 -9.48 6.26 -22.34
N ASP A 190 -10.24 5.50 -21.55
CA ASP A 190 -10.95 4.32 -22.05
C ASP A 190 -11.99 4.68 -23.13
N ALA A 191 -12.73 5.78 -22.95
CA ALA A 191 -13.67 6.27 -23.96
C ALA A 191 -12.97 6.73 -25.26
N TYR A 192 -11.81 7.39 -25.14
CA TYR A 192 -10.99 7.80 -26.29
C TYR A 192 -10.43 6.58 -27.03
N MET A 193 -9.92 5.58 -26.32
CA MET A 193 -9.43 4.33 -26.93
C MET A 193 -10.56 3.59 -27.67
N SER A 194 -11.75 3.49 -27.09
CA SER A 194 -12.94 2.92 -27.76
C SER A 194 -13.37 3.71 -29.00
N ALA A 195 -13.02 4.99 -29.08
CA ALA A 195 -13.26 5.84 -30.24
C ALA A 195 -12.08 5.85 -31.25
N GLY A 196 -11.05 5.01 -31.04
CA GLY A 196 -9.89 4.89 -31.93
C GLY A 196 -8.80 5.95 -31.71
N VAL A 197 -8.84 6.70 -30.60
CA VAL A 197 -7.81 7.67 -30.23
C VAL A 197 -6.79 7.00 -29.30
N GLU A 198 -5.56 6.85 -29.78
CA GLU A 198 -4.48 6.17 -29.05
C GLU A 198 -3.44 7.14 -28.46
N SER A 199 -3.27 8.32 -29.05
CA SER A 199 -2.28 9.32 -28.58
C SER A 199 -2.91 10.61 -28.09
N LEU A 200 -2.29 11.22 -27.08
CA LEU A 200 -2.57 12.62 -26.69
C LEU A 200 -2.30 13.61 -27.83
N ARG A 201 -1.48 13.23 -28.82
CA ARG A 201 -1.21 14.04 -30.01
C ARG A 201 -2.40 14.14 -30.95
N ASP A 202 -3.31 13.17 -30.89
CA ASP A 202 -4.50 13.11 -31.75
C ASP A 202 -5.65 13.97 -31.19
N LEU A 203 -5.54 14.41 -29.93
CA LEU A 203 -6.52 15.28 -29.31
C LEU A 203 -6.28 16.76 -29.61
N ASP A 204 -7.36 17.50 -29.80
CA ASP A 204 -7.32 18.96 -29.83
C ASP A 204 -7.48 19.57 -28.44
N GLU A 205 -6.78 20.67 -28.18
CA GLU A 205 -6.84 21.36 -26.88
C GLU A 205 -8.26 21.81 -26.52
N GLY A 206 -9.04 22.24 -27.51
CA GLY A 206 -10.44 22.64 -27.34
C GLY A 206 -11.40 21.46 -27.03
N SER A 207 -10.96 20.23 -27.24
CA SER A 207 -11.77 19.02 -26.96
C SER A 207 -11.81 18.63 -25.48
N VAL A 208 -10.97 19.26 -24.65
CA VAL A 208 -10.88 19.01 -23.22
C VAL A 208 -11.14 20.28 -22.41
N SER A 209 -11.90 20.16 -21.32
CA SER A 209 -12.22 21.30 -20.45
C SER A 209 -11.16 21.59 -19.39
N SER A 210 -10.27 20.63 -19.10
CA SER A 210 -9.32 20.72 -18.00
C SER A 210 -8.00 21.36 -18.43
N GLU A 211 -7.57 22.41 -17.74
CA GLU A 211 -6.30 23.11 -18.03
C GLU A 211 -5.07 22.19 -17.90
N ILE A 212 -5.12 21.16 -17.05
CA ILE A 212 -4.05 20.17 -16.99
C ILE A 212 -4.02 19.31 -18.26
N HIS A 213 -5.16 18.85 -18.75
CA HIS A 213 -5.26 18.05 -19.99
C HIS A 213 -4.83 18.88 -21.21
N LYS A 214 -5.25 20.15 -21.29
CA LYS A 214 -4.79 21.08 -22.31
C LYS A 214 -3.28 21.21 -22.36
N ARG A 215 -2.63 21.37 -21.21
CA ARG A 215 -1.16 21.40 -21.09
C ARG A 215 -0.51 20.09 -21.49
N GLN A 216 -1.07 18.94 -21.11
CA GLN A 216 -0.57 17.63 -21.54
C GLN A 216 -0.58 17.49 -23.07
N ILE A 217 -1.68 17.89 -23.71
CA ILE A 217 -1.83 17.87 -25.17
C ILE A 217 -0.82 18.82 -25.83
N ARG A 218 -0.70 20.06 -25.35
CA ARG A 218 0.29 21.03 -25.85
C ARG A 218 1.72 20.49 -25.76
N ALA A 219 2.08 19.90 -24.63
CA ALA A 219 3.41 19.30 -24.44
C ALA A 219 3.63 18.09 -25.35
N ALA A 220 2.63 17.20 -25.49
CA ALA A 220 2.73 16.01 -26.34
C ALA A 220 2.87 16.39 -27.83
N LYS A 221 2.15 17.42 -28.30
CA LYS A 221 2.22 17.92 -29.68
C LYS A 221 3.52 18.65 -29.99
N THR A 222 4.00 19.48 -29.07
CA THR A 222 5.23 20.29 -29.28
C THR A 222 6.51 19.57 -28.87
N ASN A 223 6.40 18.48 -28.12
CA ASN A 223 7.49 17.80 -27.44
C ASN A 223 8.38 18.76 -26.63
N ARG A 224 7.76 19.73 -25.94
CA ARG A 224 8.43 20.75 -25.13
C ARG A 224 7.78 20.86 -23.76
N THR A 225 8.56 21.31 -22.79
CA THR A 225 8.03 21.72 -21.49
C THR A 225 7.08 22.90 -21.67
N ILE A 226 5.88 22.77 -21.12
CA ILE A 226 4.92 23.87 -21.05
C ILE A 226 5.03 24.50 -19.67
N VAL A 227 5.25 25.82 -19.64
CA VAL A 227 5.32 26.63 -18.42
C VAL A 227 4.27 27.73 -18.52
N GLU A 228 3.32 27.72 -17.60
CA GLU A 228 2.25 28.71 -17.56
C GLU A 228 2.74 30.03 -16.96
N PRO A 229 2.24 31.19 -17.45
CA PRO A 229 2.65 32.51 -16.95
C PRO A 229 2.47 32.71 -15.43
N GLY A 230 1.50 31.98 -14.83
CA GLY A 230 1.22 32.03 -13.40
C GLY A 230 2.34 31.50 -12.49
N LEU A 231 3.30 30.73 -13.02
CA LEU A 231 4.35 30.09 -12.21
C LEU A 231 5.16 31.10 -11.40
N ARG A 232 5.53 32.23 -12.01
CA ARG A 232 6.31 33.27 -11.33
C ARG A 232 5.58 33.81 -10.09
N ALA A 233 4.29 34.09 -10.23
CA ALA A 233 3.48 34.60 -9.13
C ALA A 233 3.25 33.54 -8.04
N ALA A 234 3.17 32.26 -8.42
CA ALA A 234 3.08 31.15 -7.47
C ALA A 234 4.37 31.00 -6.64
N LEU A 235 5.54 31.02 -7.30
CA LEU A 235 6.85 30.90 -6.64
C LEU A 235 7.21 32.12 -5.78
N ALA A 236 6.75 33.33 -6.15
CA ALA A 236 7.02 34.56 -5.39
C ALA A 236 6.45 34.53 -3.95
N LYS A 237 5.55 33.58 -3.64
CA LYS A 237 4.99 33.36 -2.30
C LYS A 237 5.96 32.64 -1.36
N LEU A 238 6.97 31.95 -1.90
CA LEU A 238 7.97 31.22 -1.13
C LEU A 238 9.00 32.19 -0.57
N ARG A 239 9.26 32.13 0.74
CA ARG A 239 10.17 33.07 1.43
C ARG A 239 11.44 32.34 1.84
N ALA A 240 12.58 32.84 1.38
CA ALA A 240 13.89 32.35 1.78
C ALA A 240 14.24 32.77 3.23
N PRO A 241 15.06 31.99 3.96
CA PRO A 241 15.68 30.74 3.52
C PRO A 241 14.67 29.60 3.37
N LEU A 242 14.82 28.78 2.33
CA LEU A 242 13.96 27.62 2.10
C LEU A 242 14.42 26.42 2.93
N GLY A 243 13.46 25.63 3.39
CA GLY A 243 13.65 24.30 3.95
C GLY A 243 12.91 23.27 3.11
N PHE A 244 13.35 22.01 3.15
CA PHE A 244 12.67 20.87 2.54
C PHE A 244 12.55 19.78 3.59
N LEU A 245 11.43 19.06 3.59
CA LEU A 245 11.15 18.00 4.56
C LEU A 245 10.50 16.81 3.86
N ASP A 246 11.02 15.63 4.19
CA ASP A 246 10.51 14.34 3.76
C ASP A 246 10.59 13.33 4.91
N PHE A 247 9.61 12.43 5.01
CA PHE A 247 9.57 11.37 6.02
C PHE A 247 9.43 9.99 5.40
N GLU A 248 10.13 9.02 5.98
CA GLU A 248 9.79 7.62 5.81
C GLU A 248 9.15 7.07 7.07
N THR A 249 8.16 6.20 6.88
CA THR A 249 7.39 5.63 7.98
C THR A 249 7.47 4.12 7.99
N VAL A 250 7.34 3.57 9.20
CA VAL A 250 7.11 2.15 9.41
C VAL A 250 5.72 1.95 10.02
N GLY A 251 5.03 0.90 9.59
CA GLY A 251 3.74 0.49 10.13
C GLY A 251 3.85 -0.92 10.69
N PHE A 252 3.41 -1.12 11.93
CA PHE A 252 3.42 -2.44 12.56
C PHE A 252 2.01 -2.98 12.72
N ALA A 253 1.79 -4.22 12.29
CA ALA A 253 0.56 -4.97 12.59
C ALA A 253 0.31 -5.02 14.10
N ILE A 254 1.31 -5.46 14.87
CA ILE A 254 1.29 -5.42 16.33
C ILE A 254 1.90 -4.10 16.77
N PRO A 255 1.13 -3.15 17.35
CA PRO A 255 1.65 -1.84 17.69
C PRO A 255 2.73 -1.95 18.78
N ARG A 256 3.79 -1.13 18.65
CA ARG A 256 4.98 -1.20 19.52
C ARG A 256 5.19 0.02 20.41
N TYR A 257 4.48 1.11 20.11
CA TYR A 257 4.76 2.43 20.64
C TYR A 257 3.52 3.03 21.28
N GLN A 258 3.72 3.91 22.26
CA GLN A 258 2.64 4.48 23.07
C GLN A 258 1.50 5.04 22.19
N ALA A 259 0.28 4.61 22.49
CA ALA A 259 -0.95 5.01 21.81
C ALA A 259 -1.04 4.67 20.31
N CYS A 260 -0.07 3.95 19.74
CA CYS A 260 -0.19 3.45 18.37
C CYS A 260 -1.24 2.34 18.28
N LYS A 261 -1.96 2.34 17.16
CA LYS A 261 -2.89 1.28 16.75
C LYS A 261 -2.25 0.43 15.63
N PRO A 262 -2.85 -0.72 15.27
CA PRO A 262 -2.36 -1.51 14.15
C PRO A 262 -2.18 -0.64 12.91
N TRP A 263 -1.01 -0.76 12.28
CA TRP A 263 -0.61 0.00 11.09
C TRP A 263 -0.61 1.53 11.24
N THR A 264 -0.50 2.06 12.46
CA THR A 264 -0.12 3.48 12.61
C THR A 264 1.18 3.72 11.85
N ALA A 265 1.17 4.69 10.93
CA ALA A 265 2.36 5.13 10.21
C ALA A 265 3.25 5.94 11.16
N VAL A 266 4.32 5.33 11.64
CA VAL A 266 5.27 5.93 12.58
C VAL A 266 6.44 6.49 11.78
N ALA A 267 6.65 7.81 11.81
CA ALA A 267 7.83 8.43 11.21
C ALA A 267 9.09 7.88 11.90
N ALA A 268 9.95 7.25 11.10
CA ALA A 268 11.17 6.59 11.57
C ALA A 268 12.43 7.14 10.90
N GLN A 269 12.28 7.79 9.74
CA GLN A 269 13.35 8.53 9.09
C GLN A 269 12.84 9.91 8.68
N ALA A 270 13.73 10.90 8.72
CA ALA A 270 13.49 12.22 8.19
C ALA A 270 14.69 12.67 7.37
N SER A 271 14.42 13.32 6.25
CA SER A 271 15.41 14.01 5.44
C SER A 271 15.04 15.48 5.39
N ILE A 272 15.99 16.36 5.70
CA ILE A 272 15.81 17.80 5.61
C ILE A 272 16.92 18.43 4.77
N HIS A 273 16.55 19.45 4.01
CA HIS A 273 17.51 20.33 3.34
C HIS A 273 17.20 21.76 3.73
N VAL A 274 18.21 22.55 4.06
CA VAL A 274 18.01 23.93 4.50
C VAL A 274 18.96 24.84 3.76
N GLU A 275 18.43 25.96 3.28
CA GLU A 275 19.20 27.01 2.64
C GLU A 275 20.00 27.79 3.70
N VAL A 276 21.32 27.78 3.56
CA VAL A 276 22.28 28.50 4.39
C VAL A 276 23.23 29.23 3.46
N GLU A 277 23.24 30.57 3.55
CA GLU A 277 24.10 31.42 2.70
C GLU A 277 23.95 31.18 1.18
N GLY A 278 22.75 30.76 0.74
CA GLY A 278 22.44 30.45 -0.66
C GLY A 278 22.77 29.02 -1.10
N GLU A 279 23.33 28.20 -0.21
CA GLU A 279 23.62 26.79 -0.44
C GLU A 279 22.63 25.88 0.31
N LEU A 280 22.29 24.72 -0.26
CA LEU A 280 21.42 23.75 0.38
C LEU A 280 22.23 22.72 1.17
N VAL A 281 22.08 22.75 2.49
CA VAL A 281 22.72 21.81 3.41
C VAL A 281 21.76 20.67 3.73
N HIS A 282 22.22 19.43 3.50
CA HIS A 282 21.46 18.22 3.77
C HIS A 282 21.72 17.69 5.19
N HIS A 283 20.66 17.28 5.86
CA HIS A 283 20.72 16.50 7.10
C HIS A 283 19.71 15.36 7.05
N GLU A 284 20.05 14.24 7.66
CA GLU A 284 19.16 13.10 7.80
C GLU A 284 19.15 12.55 9.23
N HIS A 285 18.06 11.89 9.58
CA HIS A 285 17.93 11.13 10.81
C HIS A 285 17.20 9.82 10.51
N LEU A 286 17.79 8.71 10.93
CA LEU A 286 17.18 7.38 10.87
C LEU A 286 17.17 6.77 12.28
N ALA A 287 16.01 6.30 12.71
CA ALA A 287 15.89 5.57 13.96
C ALA A 287 16.54 4.18 13.85
N THR A 288 17.48 3.88 14.75
CA THR A 288 18.24 2.61 14.76
C THR A 288 17.95 1.72 15.97
N GLY A 289 17.20 2.23 16.96
CA GLY A 289 16.89 1.52 18.21
C GLY A 289 15.46 0.96 18.27
N ALA A 290 15.16 0.26 19.37
CA ALA A 290 13.81 -0.23 19.67
C ALA A 290 12.89 0.81 20.34
N GLU A 291 13.47 1.95 20.73
CA GLU A 291 12.73 3.07 21.33
C GLU A 291 11.77 3.71 20.32
N ASP A 292 10.78 4.42 20.85
CA ASP A 292 9.86 5.20 20.03
C ASP A 292 10.62 6.28 19.24
N PRO A 293 10.61 6.25 17.89
CA PRO A 293 11.42 7.16 17.09
C PRO A 293 10.87 8.58 17.05
N ARG A 294 9.56 8.76 17.34
CA ARG A 294 8.84 10.01 17.12
C ARG A 294 9.42 11.21 17.88
N PRO A 295 9.81 11.11 19.17
CA PRO A 295 10.38 12.25 19.89
C PRO A 295 11.73 12.71 19.35
N ALA A 296 12.62 11.77 18.99
CA ALA A 296 13.95 12.09 18.48
C ALA A 296 13.86 12.74 17.10
N LEU A 297 13.05 12.15 16.23
CA LEU A 297 12.79 12.65 14.89
C LEU A 297 12.11 14.03 14.92
N ALA A 298 11.15 14.27 15.82
CA ALA A 298 10.55 15.59 15.97
C ALA A 298 11.56 16.66 16.41
N ARG A 299 12.45 16.36 17.35
CA ARG A 299 13.52 17.30 17.75
C ARG A 299 14.45 17.61 16.58
N PHE A 300 14.87 16.59 15.85
CA PHE A 300 15.67 16.73 14.64
C PHE A 300 15.02 17.68 13.63
N VAL A 301 13.74 17.50 13.34
CA VAL A 301 12.99 18.36 12.40
C VAL A 301 12.85 19.79 12.92
N ILE A 302 12.46 19.96 14.19
CA ILE A 302 12.26 21.29 14.81
C ILE A 302 13.57 22.09 14.78
N ASP A 303 14.68 21.46 15.16
CA ASP A 303 15.97 22.12 15.26
C ASP A 303 16.58 22.38 13.89
N GLY A 304 16.55 21.37 13.02
CA GLY A 304 17.12 21.47 11.68
C GLY A 304 16.40 22.51 10.81
N LEU A 305 15.07 22.59 10.88
CA LEU A 305 14.28 23.53 10.08
C LEU A 305 14.10 24.90 10.74
N ARG A 306 14.76 25.19 11.88
CA ARG A 306 14.55 26.45 12.63
C ARG A 306 14.83 27.71 11.79
N GLY A 307 15.82 27.65 10.90
CA GLY A 307 16.22 28.78 10.05
C GLY A 307 15.35 29.03 8.81
N ALA A 308 14.54 28.05 8.40
CA ALA A 308 13.74 28.15 7.18
C ALA A 308 12.51 29.06 7.38
N ARG A 309 12.18 29.94 6.42
CA ARG A 309 10.93 30.72 6.44
C ARG A 309 9.79 30.02 5.72
N THR A 310 10.10 29.19 4.74
CA THR A 310 9.16 28.34 4.03
C THR A 310 9.74 26.93 3.95
N ILE A 311 8.94 25.93 4.32
CA ILE A 311 9.31 24.51 4.30
C ILE A 311 8.54 23.87 3.16
N LEU A 312 9.23 23.25 2.21
CA LEU A 312 8.66 22.62 1.04
C LEU A 312 8.56 21.12 1.26
N CYS A 313 7.37 20.57 1.03
CA CYS A 313 7.13 19.13 0.92
C CYS A 313 6.51 18.84 -0.45
N TRP A 314 6.74 17.64 -0.98
CA TRP A 314 6.02 17.18 -2.16
C TRP A 314 4.79 16.38 -1.71
N HIS A 315 3.57 16.86 -2.01
CA HIS A 315 2.35 16.22 -1.52
C HIS A 315 2.27 16.26 0.02
N ALA A 316 2.36 17.50 0.56
CA ALA A 316 2.59 17.83 1.97
C ALA A 316 1.59 17.28 2.99
N GLN A 317 0.43 16.77 2.55
CA GLN A 317 -0.59 16.23 3.45
C GLN A 317 -0.03 15.11 4.33
N PHE A 318 0.87 14.28 3.78
CA PHE A 318 1.48 13.20 4.53
C PHE A 318 2.35 13.72 5.69
N GLU A 319 3.27 14.64 5.40
CA GLU A 319 4.18 15.22 6.40
C GLU A 319 3.41 16.01 7.46
N LEU A 320 2.40 16.78 7.04
CA LEU A 320 1.52 17.52 7.95
C LEU A 320 0.80 16.58 8.92
N GLN A 321 0.31 15.44 8.44
CA GLN A 321 -0.36 14.45 9.28
C GLN A 321 0.63 13.78 10.25
N ARG A 322 1.84 13.42 9.79
CA ARG A 322 2.87 12.85 10.66
C ARG A 322 3.26 13.81 11.78
N LEU A 323 3.48 15.07 11.44
CA LEU A 323 3.78 16.12 12.41
C LEU A 323 2.64 16.29 13.41
N GLU A 324 1.38 16.34 12.95
CA GLU A 324 0.22 16.44 13.83
C GLU A 324 0.12 15.29 14.82
N GLU A 325 0.25 14.04 14.34
CA GLU A 325 0.22 12.84 15.17
C GLU A 325 1.33 12.86 16.24
N ILE A 326 2.53 13.32 15.88
CA ILE A 326 3.64 13.48 16.84
C ILE A 326 3.32 14.58 17.86
N GLY A 327 2.78 15.72 17.42
CA GLY A 327 2.39 16.82 18.31
C GLY A 327 1.31 16.40 19.33
N GLN A 328 0.34 15.59 18.91
CA GLN A 328 -0.70 15.04 19.79
C GLN A 328 -0.12 14.02 20.79
N ALA A 329 0.78 13.14 20.34
CA ALA A 329 1.40 12.13 21.18
C ALA A 329 2.39 12.72 22.21
N TYR A 330 3.05 13.83 21.90
CA TYR A 330 4.07 14.46 22.75
C TYR A 330 3.79 15.95 22.99
N PRO A 331 2.97 16.29 24.00
CA PRO A 331 2.58 17.68 24.28
C PRO A 331 3.75 18.65 24.47
N ARG A 332 4.91 18.17 24.98
CA ARG A 332 6.13 18.99 25.13
C ARG A 332 6.72 19.46 23.80
N LEU A 333 6.48 18.74 22.70
CA LEU A 333 6.98 19.06 21.36
C LEU A 333 5.93 19.77 20.50
N ALA A 334 4.65 19.78 20.93
CA ALA A 334 3.52 20.28 20.15
C ALA A 334 3.72 21.71 19.63
N LYS A 335 4.30 22.61 20.43
CA LYS A 335 4.55 24.00 20.01
C LYS A 335 5.54 24.09 18.85
N GLY A 336 6.67 23.37 18.93
CA GLY A 336 7.66 23.37 17.85
C GLY A 336 7.14 22.70 16.59
N ILE A 337 6.39 21.60 16.74
CA ILE A 337 5.69 20.94 15.65
C ILE A 337 4.69 21.87 14.95
N ALA A 338 3.88 22.60 15.71
CA ALA A 338 2.90 23.54 15.16
C ALA A 338 3.57 24.67 14.37
N ASP A 339 4.72 25.17 14.84
CA ASP A 339 5.52 26.16 14.13
C ASP A 339 6.07 25.63 12.79
N VAL A 340 6.62 24.42 12.77
CA VAL A 340 7.06 23.76 11.54
C VAL A 340 5.89 23.60 10.57
N ARG A 341 4.75 23.07 11.03
CA ARG A 341 3.53 22.89 10.21
C ARG A 341 3.04 24.20 9.60
N GLY A 342 3.08 25.29 10.36
CA GLY A 342 2.65 26.62 9.89
C GLY A 342 3.51 27.20 8.78
N ARG A 343 4.70 26.66 8.55
CA ARG A 343 5.63 27.08 7.49
C ARG A 343 5.63 26.14 6.27
N ILE A 344 4.92 25.01 6.33
CA ILE A 344 4.88 24.03 5.23
C ILE A 344 4.03 24.55 4.06
N VAL A 345 4.59 24.41 2.86
CA VAL A 345 3.93 24.69 1.57
C VAL A 345 4.08 23.45 0.69
N ASP A 346 2.97 23.00 0.10
CA ASP A 346 2.98 21.90 -0.85
C ASP A 346 3.45 22.37 -2.23
N LEU A 347 4.51 21.74 -2.75
CA LEU A 347 5.07 22.05 -4.06
C LEU A 347 4.28 21.40 -5.20
N LEU A 348 3.55 20.30 -4.92
CA LEU A 348 2.83 19.55 -5.95
C LEU A 348 1.79 20.42 -6.68
N PRO A 349 0.90 21.18 -6.02
CA PRO A 349 -0.05 22.06 -6.72
C PRO A 349 0.65 23.10 -7.60
N ILE A 350 1.77 23.68 -7.16
CA ILE A 350 2.51 24.69 -7.92
C ILE A 350 3.00 24.10 -9.25
N VAL A 351 3.64 22.93 -9.20
CA VAL A 351 4.11 22.25 -10.42
C VAL A 351 2.93 21.75 -11.24
N ARG A 352 1.97 21.07 -10.60
CA ARG A 352 0.79 20.50 -11.26
C ARG A 352 0.01 21.54 -12.02
N ASP A 353 -0.16 22.74 -11.48
CA ASP A 353 -1.05 23.75 -12.06
C ASP A 353 -0.33 24.63 -13.10
N HIS A 354 1.02 24.64 -13.12
CA HIS A 354 1.78 25.55 -13.98
C HIS A 354 2.83 24.91 -14.90
N VAL A 355 3.23 23.65 -14.71
CA VAL A 355 4.30 23.03 -15.49
C VAL A 355 3.85 21.67 -16.01
N TYR A 356 4.21 21.33 -17.24
CA TYR A 356 4.12 19.95 -17.71
C TYR A 356 5.27 19.63 -18.67
N HIS A 357 5.97 18.53 -18.41
CA HIS A 357 6.98 17.99 -19.33
C HIS A 357 6.41 16.79 -20.10
N PRO A 358 6.75 16.59 -21.39
CA PRO A 358 6.30 15.42 -22.16
C PRO A 358 6.57 14.08 -21.46
N ASP A 359 7.71 13.96 -20.78
CA ASP A 359 8.12 12.76 -20.04
C ASP A 359 7.48 12.58 -18.66
N PHE A 360 6.60 13.51 -18.22
CA PHE A 360 5.84 13.29 -16.98
C PHE A 360 4.88 12.09 -17.11
N ASN A 361 4.50 11.70 -18.34
CA ASN A 361 3.65 10.54 -18.62
C ASN A 361 2.39 10.48 -17.74
N GLY A 362 1.73 11.64 -17.55
CA GLY A 362 0.51 11.70 -16.75
C GLY A 362 0.71 11.63 -15.24
N SER A 363 1.96 11.70 -14.76
CA SER A 363 2.30 11.67 -13.34
C SER A 363 2.98 12.96 -12.91
N PHE A 364 2.53 13.49 -11.78
CA PHE A 364 3.21 14.57 -11.04
C PHE A 364 3.77 14.03 -9.74
N SER A 365 4.11 12.74 -9.68
CA SER A 365 4.90 12.24 -8.57
C SER A 365 6.29 12.87 -8.60
N LEU A 366 6.93 13.01 -7.44
CA LEU A 366 8.29 13.54 -7.37
C LEU A 366 9.24 12.74 -8.26
N LYS A 367 9.08 11.41 -8.34
CA LYS A 367 9.87 10.53 -9.23
C LYS A 367 9.71 10.92 -10.71
N ALA A 368 8.49 11.17 -11.16
CA ALA A 368 8.23 11.57 -12.54
C ALA A 368 8.83 12.94 -12.89
N VAL A 369 8.72 13.90 -11.96
CA VAL A 369 9.28 15.24 -12.15
C VAL A 369 10.81 15.22 -12.07
N ALA A 370 11.36 14.44 -11.15
CA ALA A 370 12.80 14.35 -10.91
C ALA A 370 13.59 13.82 -12.13
N VAL A 371 12.99 12.88 -12.87
CA VAL A 371 13.54 12.31 -14.11
C VAL A 371 13.81 13.39 -15.18
N VAL A 372 13.08 14.51 -15.14
CA VAL A 372 13.22 15.58 -16.13
C VAL A 372 14.20 16.65 -15.68
N ALA A 373 14.19 16.99 -14.39
CA ALA A 373 15.06 18.03 -13.85
C ALA A 373 16.52 17.54 -13.64
N ASP A 374 16.77 16.23 -13.60
CA ASP A 374 18.13 15.68 -13.67
C ASP A 374 18.69 15.70 -15.11
N ARG A 375 19.60 16.65 -15.38
CA ARG A 375 20.28 16.81 -16.69
C ARG A 375 21.27 15.69 -17.03
N ARG A 376 21.51 14.71 -16.14
CA ARG A 376 22.39 13.56 -16.43
C ARG A 376 21.74 12.58 -17.43
N PRO A 377 22.51 11.97 -18.35
CA PRO A 377 21.97 10.98 -19.29
C PRO A 377 21.38 9.78 -18.53
N ARG A 378 20.29 9.22 -19.08
CA ARG A 378 19.47 8.18 -18.42
C ARG A 378 20.28 6.97 -17.94
N SER A 379 21.38 6.63 -18.62
CA SER A 379 22.32 5.56 -18.29
C SER A 379 23.24 5.83 -17.08
N SER A 380 23.24 7.06 -16.56
CA SER A 380 24.12 7.51 -15.46
C SER A 380 23.34 7.97 -14.21
N ARG A 381 22.03 7.76 -14.21
CA ARG A 381 21.16 8.12 -13.09
C ARG A 381 21.20 6.98 -12.06
N PRO A 382 21.43 7.26 -10.76
CA PRO A 382 21.37 6.22 -9.73
C PRO A 382 19.96 5.60 -9.71
N GLU A 383 19.89 4.29 -9.48
CA GLU A 383 18.61 3.55 -9.36
C GLU A 383 17.79 3.99 -8.14
N THR A 384 18.39 4.76 -7.22
CA THR A 384 17.72 5.35 -6.06
C THR A 384 17.27 6.80 -6.35
N PRO A 385 15.97 7.10 -6.26
CA PRO A 385 15.49 8.47 -6.32
C PRO A 385 15.58 9.07 -4.91
N ASP A 386 16.74 9.61 -4.53
CA ASP A 386 16.75 10.66 -3.51
C ASP A 386 16.06 11.90 -4.14
N GLY A 387 14.73 11.94 -4.00
CA GLY A 387 13.85 12.92 -4.65
C GLY A 387 14.14 14.38 -4.27
N LEU A 388 14.92 14.61 -3.23
CA LEU A 388 15.22 15.95 -2.71
C LEU A 388 16.34 16.69 -3.46
N ARG A 389 17.29 15.99 -4.11
CA ARG A 389 18.32 16.67 -4.93
C ARG A 389 17.73 17.37 -6.16
N VAL A 390 16.51 17.00 -6.56
CA VAL A 390 15.87 17.54 -7.75
C VAL A 390 14.89 18.67 -7.45
N GLY A 391 14.32 18.74 -6.25
CA GLY A 391 13.54 19.92 -5.79
C GLY A 391 14.41 21.16 -5.50
N ALA A 392 15.72 20.96 -5.44
CA ALA A 392 16.75 21.94 -5.09
C ALA A 392 17.36 22.71 -6.28
N ARG A 393 17.00 22.37 -7.53
CA ARG A 393 17.61 22.94 -8.75
C ARG A 393 16.63 23.63 -9.67
#